data_AF-A0A7J9VTP0-F1
#
_entry.id   AF-A0A7J9VTP0-F1
#
_cell.length_a   1.000
_cell.length_b   1.000
_cell.length_c   1.000
_cell.angle_alpha   90.00
_cell.angle_beta   90.00
_cell.angle_gamma   90.00
#
_symmetry.space_group_name_H-M   'P 1'
#
loop_
_entity.id
_entity.type
_entity.pdbx_description
1 polymer ?
#
loop_
_entity_poly.entity_id
_entity_poly.type
_entity_poly.pdbx_seq_one_letter_code
_entity_poly.pdbx_strand_id
1 'polypeptide(L)'
;MNVEPIHTADDDPRWQMPYTPALKVSGGATVYVSGVTAGPVYHSHPHLLEEFADVPSDPGEQAQRAFDNLERILIASGATLEDVVQLFRFIVDIDRNQDAINRVQAKRMSTRATSTTVEVTRLASAPGLWLELTAVAAVDENR
;
A
#
# COMPACT_ATOMS: atom_id res chain seq x y z
N MET A 1 -3.86 10.08 19.73
CA MET A 1 -2.70 9.38 19.13
C MET A 1 -1.66 10.40 18.63
N ASN A 2 -0.37 10.08 18.59
CA ASN A 2 0.67 10.92 17.98
C ASN A 2 1.53 10.11 16.98
N VAL A 3 1.82 10.70 15.82
CA VAL A 3 2.71 10.13 14.78
C VAL A 3 3.78 11.16 14.44
N GLU A 4 5.03 10.87 14.79
CA GLU A 4 6.17 11.78 14.66
C GLU A 4 7.14 11.27 13.56
N PRO A 5 7.37 12.03 12.47
CA PRO A 5 8.44 11.75 11.52
C PRO A 5 9.81 11.88 12.18
N ILE A 6 10.64 10.87 12.02
CA ILE A 6 12.02 10.85 12.53
C ILE A 6 12.99 10.88 11.35
N HIS A 7 13.85 11.89 11.35
CA HIS A 7 14.89 12.10 10.37
C HIS A 7 16.26 12.07 11.04
N THR A 8 17.31 11.79 10.26
CA THR A 8 18.70 11.90 10.75
C THR A 8 19.17 13.35 10.73
N ALA A 9 20.36 13.62 11.28
CA ALA A 9 20.95 14.96 11.24
C ALA A 9 21.27 15.45 9.82
N ASP A 10 21.33 14.54 8.84
CA ASP A 10 21.61 14.85 7.43
C ASP A 10 20.35 15.23 6.63
N ASP A 11 19.21 15.42 7.29
CA ASP A 11 17.96 15.80 6.62
C ASP A 11 18.10 17.11 5.85
N ASP A 12 17.73 17.08 4.58
CA ASP A 12 17.83 18.22 3.68
C ASP A 12 16.59 18.25 2.76
N PRO A 13 15.74 19.28 2.87
CA PRO A 13 14.52 19.42 2.08
C PRO A 13 14.74 19.41 0.56
N ARG A 14 15.98 19.61 0.06
CA ARG A 14 16.28 19.48 -1.37
C ARG A 14 16.02 18.07 -1.89
N TRP A 15 16.15 17.05 -1.03
CA TRP A 15 15.88 15.66 -1.37
C TRP A 15 14.41 15.37 -1.09
N GLN A 16 13.56 15.53 -2.10
CA GLN A 16 12.13 15.27 -1.99
C GLN A 16 11.85 13.75 -1.94
N MET A 17 12.15 13.11 -0.81
CA MET A 17 12.04 11.66 -0.65
C MET A 17 10.58 11.18 -0.66
N PRO A 18 10.18 10.16 -1.44
CA PRO A 18 8.78 9.74 -1.52
C PRO A 18 8.28 8.94 -0.29
N TYR A 19 9.09 8.83 0.76
CA TYR A 19 8.80 8.12 2.01
C TYR A 19 9.43 8.85 3.20
N THR A 20 9.00 8.51 4.41
CA THR A 20 9.62 8.99 5.66
C THR A 20 10.62 7.94 6.18
N PRO A 21 11.86 8.31 6.58
CA PRO A 21 12.85 7.35 7.05
C PRO A 21 12.40 6.52 8.25
N ALA A 22 11.73 7.14 9.22
CA ALA A 22 11.10 6.46 10.34
C ALA A 22 9.87 7.25 10.84
N LEU A 23 8.89 6.54 11.37
CA LEU A 23 7.73 7.11 12.06
C LEU A 23 7.69 6.56 13.48
N LYS A 24 7.63 7.45 14.48
CA LYS A 24 7.39 7.09 15.87
C LYS A 24 5.92 7.30 16.20
N VAL A 25 5.24 6.20 16.52
CA VAL A 25 3.82 6.22 16.92
C VAL A 25 3.73 6.13 18.43
N SER A 26 2.83 6.90 19.04
CA SER A 26 2.56 6.86 20.49
C SER A 26 1.06 7.00 20.79
N GLY A 27 0.51 5.99 21.49
CA GLY A 27 -0.93 5.84 21.74
C GLY A 27 -1.72 5.39 20.50
N GLY A 28 -3.01 5.08 20.69
CA GLY A 28 -3.88 4.52 19.64
C GLY A 28 -3.70 3.00 19.46
N ALA A 29 -4.37 2.45 18.44
CA ALA A 29 -4.29 1.05 18.05
C ALA A 29 -3.56 0.90 16.70
N THR A 30 -3.02 -0.30 16.44
CA THR A 30 -2.41 -0.64 15.15
C THR A 30 -3.30 -1.59 14.36
N VAL A 31 -3.50 -1.29 13.08
CA VAL A 31 -4.20 -2.15 12.12
C VAL A 31 -3.18 -2.76 11.18
N TYR A 32 -3.15 -4.10 11.12
CA TYR A 32 -2.30 -4.85 10.20
C TYR A 32 -3.13 -5.31 9.02
N VAL A 33 -2.85 -4.79 7.83
CA VAL A 33 -3.57 -5.11 6.60
C VAL A 33 -2.82 -6.21 5.86
N SER A 34 -3.50 -7.32 5.56
CA SER A 34 -2.96 -8.40 4.72
C SER A 34 -2.57 -7.90 3.33
N GLY A 35 -1.86 -8.74 2.56
CA GLY A 35 -1.58 -8.46 1.16
C GLY A 35 -2.87 -8.26 0.36
N VAL A 36 -2.98 -7.12 -0.34
CA VAL A 36 -4.08 -6.80 -1.24
C VAL A 36 -3.57 -6.49 -2.63
N THR A 37 -4.28 -6.98 -3.63
CA THR A 37 -3.98 -6.80 -5.05
C THR A 37 -5.14 -6.08 -5.74
N ALA A 38 -5.11 -6.01 -7.07
CA ALA A 38 -6.24 -5.56 -7.89
C ALA A 38 -7.42 -6.56 -7.95
N GLY A 39 -7.22 -7.79 -7.44
CA GLY A 39 -8.28 -8.80 -7.33
C GLY A 39 -9.28 -8.51 -6.22
N PRO A 40 -10.38 -9.26 -6.12
CA PRO A 40 -11.36 -9.12 -5.05
C PRO A 40 -10.75 -9.39 -3.67
N VAL A 41 -11.11 -8.61 -2.64
CA VAL A 41 -10.66 -8.82 -1.25
C VAL A 41 -11.13 -10.17 -0.70
N TYR A 42 -12.36 -10.56 -1.01
CA TYR A 42 -12.95 -11.83 -0.61
C TYR A 42 -13.10 -12.72 -1.84
N HIS A 43 -12.47 -13.89 -1.81
CA HIS A 43 -12.44 -14.84 -2.91
C HIS A 43 -12.15 -16.25 -2.38
N SER A 44 -12.20 -17.24 -3.27
CA SER A 44 -12.09 -18.63 -2.92
C SER A 44 -10.65 -19.06 -2.64
N HIS A 45 -10.49 -20.01 -1.71
CA HIS A 45 -9.25 -20.75 -1.52
C HIS A 45 -9.52 -22.26 -1.63
N PRO A 46 -8.84 -22.99 -2.54
CA PRO A 46 -7.83 -22.50 -3.50
C PRO A 46 -8.39 -21.47 -4.49
N HIS A 47 -7.53 -20.59 -5.01
CA HIS A 47 -7.92 -19.50 -5.91
C HIS A 47 -8.61 -20.03 -7.17
N LEU A 48 -9.77 -19.46 -7.49
CA LEU A 48 -10.49 -19.69 -8.75
C LEU A 48 -10.12 -18.57 -9.72
N LEU A 49 -9.55 -18.92 -10.89
CA LEU A 49 -9.01 -17.91 -11.83
C LEU A 49 -10.11 -17.00 -12.40
N GLU A 50 -11.34 -17.50 -12.51
CA GLU A 50 -12.51 -16.75 -12.94
C GLU A 50 -12.85 -15.56 -12.02
N GLU A 51 -12.52 -15.64 -10.72
CA GLU A 51 -12.72 -14.54 -9.76
C GLU A 51 -11.75 -13.36 -10.02
N PHE A 52 -10.72 -13.58 -10.83
CA PHE A 52 -9.71 -12.58 -11.21
C PHE A 52 -9.81 -12.19 -12.70
N ALA A 53 -10.80 -12.70 -13.44
CA ALA A 53 -10.92 -12.48 -14.89
C ALA A 53 -11.07 -10.99 -15.27
N ASP A 54 -11.67 -10.18 -14.40
CA ASP A 54 -11.90 -8.75 -14.61
C ASP A 54 -10.73 -7.87 -14.15
N VAL A 55 -9.62 -8.45 -13.66
CA VAL A 55 -8.43 -7.70 -13.28
C VAL A 55 -7.81 -7.06 -14.54
N PRO A 56 -7.58 -5.74 -14.55
CA PRO A 56 -7.09 -5.04 -15.72
C PRO A 56 -5.63 -5.40 -15.99
N SER A 57 -5.22 -5.33 -17.25
CA SER A 57 -3.81 -5.58 -17.63
C SER A 57 -2.91 -4.36 -17.43
N ASP A 58 -3.47 -3.16 -17.27
CA ASP A 58 -2.71 -1.94 -17.02
C ASP A 58 -2.25 -1.85 -15.54
N PRO A 59 -0.95 -1.62 -15.27
CA PRO A 59 -0.43 -1.53 -13.89
C PRO A 59 -0.97 -0.33 -13.10
N GLY A 60 -1.34 0.77 -13.77
CA GLY A 60 -1.97 1.92 -13.12
C GLY A 60 -3.39 1.61 -12.67
N GLU A 61 -4.19 0.97 -13.52
CA GLU A 61 -5.54 0.50 -13.15
C GLU A 61 -5.50 -0.55 -12.05
N GLN A 62 -4.52 -1.48 -12.09
CA GLN A 62 -4.31 -2.41 -10.98
C GLN A 62 -3.94 -1.70 -9.68
N ALA A 63 -3.05 -0.71 -9.74
CA ALA A 63 -2.71 0.10 -8.57
C ALA A 63 -3.94 0.82 -8.00
N GLN A 64 -4.78 1.41 -8.86
CA GLN A 64 -6.02 2.05 -8.42
C GLN A 64 -6.91 1.08 -7.65
N ARG A 65 -7.14 -0.13 -8.19
CA ARG A 65 -7.95 -1.16 -7.51
C ARG A 65 -7.31 -1.67 -6.22
N ALA A 66 -5.98 -1.86 -6.19
CA ALA A 66 -5.27 -2.28 -4.99
C ALA A 66 -5.39 -1.23 -3.87
N PHE A 67 -5.26 0.07 -4.20
CA PHE A 67 -5.50 1.15 -3.24
C PHE A 67 -6.97 1.26 -2.83
N ASP A 68 -7.94 1.01 -3.72
CA ASP A 68 -9.36 0.95 -3.37
C ASP A 68 -9.66 -0.16 -2.37
N ASN A 69 -9.06 -1.34 -2.58
CA ASN A 69 -9.18 -2.46 -1.66
C ASN A 69 -8.53 -2.15 -0.29
N LEU A 70 -7.32 -1.58 -0.30
CA LEU A 70 -6.64 -1.14 0.91
C LEU A 70 -7.48 -0.12 1.69
N GLU A 71 -7.99 0.91 1.02
CA GLU A 71 -8.80 1.95 1.63
C GLU A 71 -10.10 1.41 2.23
N ARG A 72 -10.79 0.49 1.55
CA ARG A 72 -12.00 -0.15 2.08
C ARG A 72 -11.72 -0.93 3.36
N ILE A 73 -10.59 -1.62 3.46
CA ILE A 73 -10.18 -2.36 4.67
C ILE A 73 -9.84 -1.38 5.79
N LEU A 74 -9.09 -0.32 5.49
CA LEU A 74 -8.76 0.72 6.45
C LEU A 74 -10.02 1.38 7.01
N ILE A 75 -10.97 1.77 6.15
CA ILE A 75 -12.26 2.36 6.57
C ILE A 75 -13.03 1.40 7.49
N ALA A 76 -13.07 0.11 7.15
CA ALA A 76 -13.72 -0.90 8.00
C ALA A 76 -13.06 -1.05 9.38
N SER A 77 -11.80 -0.64 9.53
CA SER A 77 -11.05 -0.62 10.79
C SER A 77 -11.06 0.73 11.52
N GLY A 78 -11.77 1.74 10.99
CA GLY A 78 -11.76 3.11 11.53
C GLY A 78 -10.57 3.98 11.10
N ALA A 79 -9.76 3.48 10.16
CA ALA A 79 -8.59 4.16 9.61
C ALA A 79 -8.86 4.70 8.19
N THR A 80 -7.95 5.51 7.67
CA THR A 80 -7.89 5.94 6.27
C THR A 80 -6.49 5.70 5.71
N LEU A 81 -6.30 5.96 4.41
CA LEU A 81 -4.97 5.90 3.80
C LEU A 81 -3.94 6.85 4.46
N GLU A 82 -4.41 7.91 5.12
CA GLU A 82 -3.54 8.86 5.83
C GLU A 82 -3.05 8.37 7.19
N ASP A 83 -3.66 7.29 7.69
CA ASP A 83 -3.27 6.63 8.93
C ASP A 83 -2.18 5.56 8.70
N VAL A 84 -1.79 5.31 7.44
CA VAL A 84 -0.77 4.31 7.08
C VAL A 84 0.61 4.78 7.52
N VAL A 85 1.24 4.01 8.41
CA VAL A 85 2.58 4.26 8.94
C VAL A 85 3.67 3.41 8.28
N GLN A 86 3.28 2.29 7.67
CA GLN A 86 4.20 1.43 6.91
C GLN A 86 3.52 0.84 5.69
N LEU A 87 4.19 0.88 4.54
CA LEU A 87 3.71 0.33 3.28
C LEU A 87 4.79 -0.55 2.62
N PHE A 88 4.49 -1.84 2.46
CA PHE A 88 5.29 -2.74 1.64
C PHE A 88 4.65 -2.89 0.27
N ARG A 89 5.48 -2.82 -0.77
CA ARG A 89 5.06 -2.91 -2.17
C ARG A 89 5.85 -4.02 -2.84
N PHE A 90 5.13 -5.02 -3.34
CA PHE A 90 5.69 -6.10 -4.14
C PHE A 90 5.27 -5.87 -5.59
N ILE A 91 6.23 -5.60 -6.46
CA ILE A 91 5.97 -5.26 -7.85
C ILE A 91 6.58 -6.35 -8.73
N VAL A 92 5.82 -6.80 -9.72
CA VAL A 92 6.35 -7.64 -10.80
C VAL A 92 6.85 -6.71 -11.91
N ASP A 93 8.07 -6.91 -12.42
CA ASP A 93 8.67 -6.09 -13.48
C ASP A 93 8.66 -4.58 -13.13
N ILE A 94 9.53 -4.19 -12.18
CA ILE A 94 9.61 -2.83 -11.63
C ILE A 94 9.88 -1.81 -12.72
N ASP A 95 10.83 -2.10 -13.61
CA ASP A 95 11.24 -1.18 -14.69
C ASP A 95 10.04 -0.79 -15.57
N ARG A 96 9.13 -1.74 -15.81
CA ARG A 96 7.93 -1.49 -16.62
C ARG A 96 6.79 -0.84 -15.83
N ASN A 97 6.56 -1.27 -14.59
CA ASN A 97 5.29 -1.03 -13.91
C ASN A 97 5.35 0.06 -12.84
N GLN A 98 6.53 0.34 -12.27
CA GLN A 98 6.66 1.20 -11.08
C GLN A 98 6.18 2.63 -11.32
N ASP A 99 6.45 3.23 -12.49
CA ASP A 99 6.07 4.62 -12.75
C ASP A 99 4.54 4.82 -12.77
N ALA A 100 3.80 3.85 -13.32
CA ALA A 100 2.34 3.89 -13.31
C ALA A 100 1.79 3.74 -11.88
N ILE A 101 2.36 2.81 -11.10
CA ILE A 101 1.99 2.57 -9.71
C ILE A 101 2.28 3.80 -8.85
N ASN A 102 3.46 4.41 -8.99
CA ASN A 102 3.86 5.61 -8.24
C ASN A 102 2.94 6.80 -8.51
N ARG A 103 2.49 6.99 -9.77
CA ARG A 103 1.52 8.04 -10.12
C ARG A 103 0.19 7.88 -9.40
N VAL A 104 -0.26 6.65 -9.18
CA VAL A 104 -1.50 6.39 -8.44
C VAL A 104 -1.27 6.63 -6.94
N GLN A 105 -0.20 6.08 -6.37
CA GLN A 105 0.14 6.29 -4.96
C GLN A 105 0.22 7.78 -4.62
N ALA A 106 0.91 8.58 -5.44
CA ALA A 106 1.04 10.03 -5.25
C ALA A 106 -0.29 10.79 -5.30
N LYS A 107 -1.33 10.23 -5.93
CA LYS A 107 -2.69 10.80 -5.94
C LYS A 107 -3.54 10.36 -4.75
N ARG A 108 -3.23 9.20 -4.17
CA ARG A 108 -4.04 8.51 -3.15
C ARG A 108 -3.57 8.76 -1.72
N MET A 109 -2.29 9.04 -1.53
CA MET A 109 -1.69 9.26 -0.22
C MET A 109 -1.02 10.64 -0.20
N SER A 110 -1.39 11.47 0.77
CA SER A 110 -0.74 12.76 1.01
C SER A 110 0.34 12.67 2.10
N THR A 111 0.17 11.80 3.09
CA THR A 111 1.18 11.47 4.10
C THR A 111 2.22 10.48 3.57
N ARG A 112 3.48 10.67 4.03
CA ARG A 112 4.60 9.79 3.69
C ARG A 112 4.76 8.72 4.76
N ALA A 113 4.21 7.54 4.50
CA ALA A 113 4.51 6.34 5.29
C ALA A 113 6.01 5.98 5.21
N THR A 114 6.48 5.13 6.13
CA THR A 114 7.69 4.34 5.83
C THR A 114 7.37 3.39 4.67
N SER A 115 8.31 3.13 3.77
CA SER A 115 8.04 2.26 2.63
C SER A 115 9.20 1.36 2.26
N THR A 116 8.88 0.16 1.81
CA THR A 116 9.82 -0.77 1.20
C THR A 116 9.22 -1.32 -0.08
N THR A 117 10.02 -1.33 -1.15
CA THR A 117 9.63 -1.89 -2.44
C THR A 117 10.63 -2.96 -2.84
N VAL A 118 10.11 -4.09 -3.31
CA VAL A 118 10.92 -5.16 -3.90
C VAL A 118 10.30 -5.65 -5.18
N GLU A 119 11.15 -6.05 -6.12
CA GLU A 119 10.71 -6.80 -7.29
C GLU A 119 10.49 -8.26 -6.90
N VAL A 120 9.38 -8.83 -7.37
CA VAL A 120 9.07 -10.26 -7.23
C VAL A 120 8.77 -10.87 -8.59
N THR A 121 9.02 -12.16 -8.74
CA THR A 121 8.79 -12.84 -10.03
C THR A 121 7.32 -13.12 -10.31
N ARG A 122 6.47 -13.19 -9.26
CA ARG A 122 5.02 -13.43 -9.36
C ARG A 122 4.32 -13.14 -8.03
N LEU A 123 3.00 -12.92 -8.10
CA LEU A 123 2.10 -12.85 -6.95
C LEU A 123 1.29 -14.14 -6.79
N ALA A 124 0.69 -14.34 -5.62
CA ALA A 124 0.15 -15.65 -5.22
C ALA A 124 -1.23 -15.97 -5.79
N SER A 125 -2.08 -14.95 -5.99
CA SER A 125 -3.51 -15.16 -6.26
C SER A 125 -3.83 -15.57 -7.70
N ALA A 126 -3.24 -14.89 -8.67
CA ALA A 126 -3.50 -15.13 -10.10
C ALA A 126 -2.32 -14.67 -10.97
N PRO A 127 -2.12 -15.25 -12.16
CA PRO A 127 -1.22 -14.69 -13.16
C PRO A 127 -1.69 -13.30 -13.61
N GLY A 128 -0.75 -12.46 -14.06
CA GLY A 128 -1.06 -11.12 -14.58
C GLY A 128 -1.30 -10.06 -13.51
N LEU A 129 -1.10 -10.35 -12.23
CA LEU A 129 -1.07 -9.36 -11.16
C LEU A 129 0.31 -8.68 -11.12
N TRP A 130 0.32 -7.35 -11.07
CA TRP A 130 1.53 -6.51 -11.12
C TRP A 130 1.93 -5.90 -9.78
N LEU A 131 0.98 -5.79 -8.84
CA LEU A 131 1.16 -5.14 -7.56
C LEU A 131 0.43 -5.87 -6.44
N GLU A 132 1.14 -6.06 -5.33
CA GLU A 132 0.56 -6.40 -4.03
C GLU A 132 1.03 -5.38 -2.98
N LEU A 133 0.09 -4.91 -2.17
CA LEU A 133 0.29 -3.95 -1.09
C LEU A 133 -0.01 -4.63 0.24
N THR A 134 0.84 -4.45 1.25
CA THR A 134 0.47 -4.71 2.65
C THR A 134 0.89 -3.50 3.47
N ALA A 135 0.09 -3.18 4.48
CA ALA A 135 0.25 -1.95 5.22
C ALA A 135 0.03 -2.16 6.71
N VAL A 136 0.68 -1.30 7.49
CA VAL A 136 0.34 -1.08 8.90
C VAL A 136 -0.18 0.35 9.02
N ALA A 137 -1.33 0.51 9.66
CA ALA A 137 -1.91 1.79 10.01
C ALA A 137 -1.97 1.99 11.52
N ALA A 138 -1.87 3.22 11.97
CA ALA A 138 -2.09 3.62 13.36
C ALA A 138 -3.39 4.42 13.44
N VAL A 139 -4.33 3.99 14.26
CA VAL A 139 -5.66 4.59 14.38
C VAL A 139 -5.87 5.16 15.78
N ASP A 140 -6.42 6.38 15.86
CA ASP A 140 -6.84 6.95 17.14
C ASP A 140 -8.14 6.27 17.59
N GLU A 141 -8.13 5.66 18.76
CA GLU A 141 -9.30 4.96 19.31
C GLU A 141 -10.44 5.93 19.72
N ASN A 142 -10.18 7.24 19.73
CA ASN A 142 -11.17 8.27 20.04
C ASN A 142 -11.70 9.03 18.81
N ARG A 143 -11.49 8.50 17.60
CA ARG A 143 -11.92 9.13 16.34
C ARG A 143 -13.43 9.05 16.11
#